data_AF-A0A838ADH0-F1
#
_entry.id   AF-A0A838ADH0-F1
#
_cell.length_a   1.000
_cell.length_b   1.000
_cell.length_c   1.000
_cell.angle_alpha   90.00
_cell.angle_beta   90.00
_cell.angle_gamma   90.00
#
_symmetry.space_group_name_H-M   'P 1'
#
loop_
_entity.id
_entity.type
_entity.pdbx_description
1 polymer ?
#
loop_
_entity_poly.entity_id
_entity_poly.type
_entity_poly.pdbx_seq_one_letter_code
_entity_poly.pdbx_strand_id
1 'polypeptide(L)'
;MHLRAGPRGYDLARRDTSTLRHWARVATHTIPVTGLTCDVDLVDLLRSDPDSTAQTTALTAAARVLGCQWIRVLARTPPERLPEPVYLPPEVHTNHPITVLIELHHPNWLLASSLELLRRILDNGPHLRLLIDTGQIHRGQRLHPDDSVAVDQLLAAAKVLHLSDDGTGLDGIGHVDTAECAVRHIDTGHNLEVAFEWTGRDRSPAQCLHRYRSALQWWQHRHQQVTNG
;
A
#
# COMPACT_ATOMS: atom_id res chain seq x y z
N MET A 1 -0.59 3.66 -11.99
CA MET A 1 -0.05 4.83 -11.26
C MET A 1 -0.83 4.99 -9.98
N HIS A 2 -0.13 5.18 -8.86
CA HIS A 2 -0.74 5.48 -7.58
C HIS A 2 -0.82 6.98 -7.41
N LEU A 3 -2.02 7.52 -7.19
CA LEU A 3 -2.18 8.95 -6.97
C LEU A 3 -2.27 9.23 -5.47
N ARG A 4 -1.40 10.10 -4.98
CA ARG A 4 -1.69 10.80 -3.73
C ARG A 4 -2.90 11.68 -3.98
N ALA A 5 -3.98 11.45 -3.24
CA ALA A 5 -5.25 12.15 -3.42
C ALA A 5 -5.21 13.61 -2.92
N GLY A 6 -4.13 14.35 -3.21
CA GLY A 6 -3.89 15.75 -2.83
C GLY A 6 -3.25 15.94 -1.45
N PRO A 7 -3.27 17.17 -0.88
CA PRO A 7 -2.83 17.42 0.50
C PRO A 7 -3.57 16.52 1.49
N ARG A 8 -2.82 15.84 2.36
CA ARG A 8 -3.31 14.76 3.26
C ARG A 8 -4.00 13.58 2.55
N GLY A 9 -3.89 13.52 1.22
CA GLY A 9 -4.50 12.47 0.40
C GLY A 9 -6.03 12.46 0.42
N TYR A 10 -6.69 13.62 0.58
CA TYR A 10 -8.15 13.72 0.52
C TYR A 10 -8.70 14.74 -0.51
N ASP A 11 -7.92 15.75 -0.91
CA ASP A 11 -8.40 16.82 -1.80
C ASP A 11 -8.92 16.33 -3.16
N LEU A 12 -8.45 15.18 -3.65
CA LEU A 12 -8.98 14.58 -4.87
C LEU A 12 -10.48 14.24 -4.74
N ALA A 13 -10.93 13.83 -3.56
CA ALA A 13 -12.34 13.54 -3.29
C ALA A 13 -13.23 14.79 -3.27
N ARG A 14 -12.64 15.99 -3.22
CA ARG A 14 -13.36 17.28 -3.30
C ARG A 14 -13.56 17.78 -4.72
N ARG A 15 -12.98 17.10 -5.71
CA ARG A 15 -13.14 17.45 -7.13
C ARG A 15 -14.52 17.02 -7.60
N ASP A 16 -15.10 17.82 -8.49
CA ASP A 16 -16.37 17.45 -9.10
C ASP A 16 -16.20 16.19 -9.97
N THR A 17 -17.28 15.43 -10.10
CA THR A 17 -17.28 14.16 -10.82
C THR A 17 -16.91 14.33 -12.30
N SER A 18 -17.19 15.48 -12.93
CA SER A 18 -16.88 15.69 -14.35
C SER A 18 -15.38 15.83 -14.58
N THR A 19 -14.68 16.52 -13.68
CA THR A 19 -13.22 16.60 -13.65
C THR A 19 -12.60 15.21 -13.48
N LEU A 20 -13.08 14.43 -12.50
CA LEU A 20 -12.57 13.07 -12.27
C LEU A 20 -12.79 12.14 -13.48
N ARG A 21 -13.97 12.21 -14.13
CA ARG A 21 -14.25 11.45 -15.36
C ARG A 21 -13.36 11.89 -16.52
N HIS A 22 -13.05 13.18 -16.62
CA HIS A 22 -12.11 13.66 -17.62
C HIS A 22 -10.71 13.07 -17.39
N TRP A 23 -10.20 13.10 -16.16
CA TRP A 23 -8.92 12.48 -15.82
C TRP A 23 -8.91 10.97 -16.06
N ALA A 24 -9.97 10.26 -15.69
CA ALA A 24 -10.11 8.84 -15.97
C ALA A 24 -9.96 8.54 -17.47
N ARG A 25 -10.66 9.30 -18.33
CA ARG A 25 -10.56 9.16 -19.80
C ARG A 25 -9.17 9.49 -20.34
N VAL A 26 -8.44 10.44 -19.75
CA VAL A 26 -7.06 10.72 -20.17
C VAL A 26 -6.11 9.60 -19.74
N ALA A 27 -6.30 9.06 -18.53
CA ALA A 27 -5.49 7.98 -17.99
C ALA A 27 -5.61 6.67 -18.80
N THR A 28 -6.77 6.38 -19.40
CA THR A 28 -6.94 5.19 -20.26
C THR A 28 -6.09 5.24 -21.54
N HIS A 29 -5.68 6.42 -21.99
CA HIS A 29 -4.83 6.60 -23.17
C HIS A 29 -3.35 6.80 -22.81
N THR A 30 -3.01 6.79 -21.52
CA THR A 30 -1.65 7.06 -21.03
C THR A 30 -1.23 6.01 -20.00
N ILE A 31 -1.26 6.35 -18.71
CA ILE A 31 -0.95 5.46 -17.60
C ILE A 31 -2.21 5.32 -16.73
N PRO A 32 -2.81 4.13 -16.63
CA PRO A 32 -3.97 3.91 -15.79
C PRO A 32 -3.70 4.28 -14.33
N VAL A 33 -4.71 4.84 -13.66
CA VAL A 33 -4.68 5.04 -12.21
C VAL A 33 -5.20 3.75 -11.57
N THR A 34 -4.37 3.09 -10.78
CA THR A 34 -4.68 1.77 -10.18
C THR A 34 -5.17 1.90 -8.74
N GLY A 35 -4.69 2.93 -8.02
CA GLY A 35 -5.11 3.20 -6.66
C GLY A 35 -4.91 4.64 -6.21
N LEU A 36 -5.59 4.98 -5.12
CA LEU A 36 -5.44 6.25 -4.42
C LEU A 36 -4.82 6.05 -3.06
N THR A 37 -3.87 6.88 -2.68
CA THR A 37 -3.28 6.87 -1.33
C THR A 37 -3.84 8.02 -0.50
N CYS A 38 -4.35 7.73 0.70
CA CYS A 38 -4.80 8.74 1.65
C CYS A 38 -4.11 8.62 3.02
N ASP A 39 -4.09 9.73 3.75
CA ASP A 39 -3.42 9.80 5.05
C ASP A 39 -4.36 9.49 6.24
N VAL A 40 -5.55 8.93 5.95
CA VAL A 40 -6.52 8.41 6.95
C VAL A 40 -5.86 7.29 7.74
N ASP A 41 -5.97 7.34 9.07
CA ASP A 41 -5.41 6.33 9.94
C ASP A 41 -6.36 5.13 10.07
N LEU A 42 -5.80 3.93 10.02
CA LEU A 42 -6.52 2.69 10.27
C LEU A 42 -7.20 2.71 11.64
N VAL A 43 -6.53 3.20 12.68
CA VAL A 43 -7.08 3.17 14.05
C VAL A 43 -8.35 4.02 14.15
N ASP A 44 -8.37 5.19 13.51
CA ASP A 44 -9.53 6.08 13.52
C ASP A 44 -10.68 5.45 12.73
N LEU A 45 -10.38 4.80 11.60
CA LEU A 45 -11.35 4.07 10.81
C LEU A 45 -11.98 2.90 11.60
N LEU A 46 -11.17 2.12 12.32
CA LEU A 46 -11.63 0.99 13.14
C LEU A 46 -12.48 1.43 14.34
N ARG A 47 -12.33 2.69 14.78
CA ARG A 47 -13.13 3.31 15.84
C ARG A 47 -14.40 3.97 15.32
N SER A 48 -14.67 3.87 14.02
CA SER A 48 -15.79 4.56 13.36
C SER A 48 -15.74 6.07 13.57
N ASP A 49 -14.54 6.66 13.56
CA ASP A 49 -14.40 8.11 13.61
C ASP A 49 -15.19 8.75 12.45
N PRO A 50 -16.10 9.71 12.71
CA PRO A 50 -16.97 10.28 11.69
C PRO A 50 -16.20 10.93 10.54
N ASP A 51 -15.10 11.63 10.83
CA ASP A 51 -14.31 12.33 9.82
C ASP A 51 -13.54 11.34 8.93
N SER A 52 -12.93 10.33 9.53
CA SER A 52 -12.22 9.27 8.82
C SER A 52 -13.16 8.43 7.96
N THR A 53 -14.36 8.16 8.46
CA THR A 53 -15.42 7.46 7.72
C THR A 53 -15.88 8.29 6.53
N ALA A 54 -16.21 9.57 6.74
CA ALA A 54 -16.63 10.46 5.65
C ALA A 54 -15.55 10.61 4.58
N GLN A 55 -14.28 10.75 4.99
CA GLN A 55 -13.15 10.85 4.07
C GLN A 55 -12.96 9.58 3.24
N THR A 56 -13.00 8.41 3.89
CA THR A 56 -12.85 7.11 3.24
C THR A 56 -13.99 6.85 2.26
N THR A 57 -15.22 7.20 2.62
CA THR A 57 -16.39 7.09 1.74
C THR A 57 -16.26 7.98 0.50
N ALA A 58 -15.91 9.25 0.67
CA ALA A 58 -15.74 10.16 -0.46
C ALA A 58 -14.55 9.77 -1.35
N LEU A 59 -13.45 9.28 -0.78
CA LEU A 59 -12.32 8.73 -1.54
C LEU A 59 -12.71 7.47 -2.31
N THR A 60 -13.49 6.58 -1.71
CA THR A 60 -14.02 5.38 -2.38
C THR A 60 -14.87 5.76 -3.58
N ALA A 61 -15.72 6.78 -3.45
CA ALA A 61 -16.52 7.31 -4.55
C ALA A 61 -15.63 7.87 -5.67
N ALA A 62 -14.61 8.66 -5.33
CA ALA A 62 -13.66 9.21 -6.30
C ALA A 62 -12.82 8.13 -6.99
N ALA A 63 -12.34 7.13 -6.24
CA ALA A 63 -11.62 5.97 -6.73
C ALA A 63 -12.43 5.22 -7.79
N ARG A 64 -13.73 4.99 -7.54
CA ARG A 64 -14.63 4.37 -8.51
C ARG A 64 -14.76 5.16 -9.79
N VAL A 65 -14.89 6.49 -9.72
CA VAL A 65 -14.98 7.34 -10.91
C VAL A 65 -13.68 7.31 -11.72
N LEU A 66 -12.54 7.22 -11.05
CA LEU A 66 -11.23 7.11 -11.70
C LEU A 66 -10.92 5.71 -12.24
N GLY A 67 -11.71 4.70 -11.87
CA GLY A 67 -11.47 3.31 -12.25
C GLY A 67 -10.38 2.62 -11.40
N CYS A 68 -10.07 3.16 -10.23
CA CYS A 68 -9.13 2.56 -9.29
C CYS A 68 -9.71 1.25 -8.71
N GLN A 69 -8.82 0.34 -8.31
CA GLN A 69 -9.20 -0.93 -7.68
C GLN A 69 -9.12 -0.87 -6.15
N TRP A 70 -8.38 0.10 -5.63
CA TRP A 70 -8.09 0.19 -4.21
C TRP A 70 -7.86 1.62 -3.73
N ILE A 71 -8.00 1.79 -2.41
CA ILE A 71 -7.53 2.97 -1.67
C ILE A 71 -6.58 2.51 -0.57
N ARG A 72 -5.54 3.28 -0.26
CA ARG A 72 -4.64 3.01 0.86
C ARG A 72 -5.00 3.86 2.06
N VAL A 73 -5.03 3.24 3.24
CA VAL A 73 -5.03 3.88 4.57
C VAL A 73 -3.70 3.60 5.28
N LEU A 74 -3.34 4.45 6.23
CA LEU A 74 -2.09 4.32 6.98
C LEU A 74 -2.32 3.59 8.30
N ALA A 75 -1.51 2.57 8.55
CA ALA A 75 -1.35 2.02 9.88
C ALA A 75 -0.14 2.67 10.55
N ARG A 76 -0.31 3.88 11.10
CA ARG A 76 0.79 4.71 11.59
C ARG A 76 1.48 4.16 12.82
N THR A 77 0.74 3.47 13.68
CA THR A 77 1.23 2.76 14.87
C THR A 77 0.30 1.58 15.16
N PRO A 78 0.83 0.44 15.63
CA PRO A 78 -0.04 -0.63 16.13
C PRO A 78 -0.81 -0.13 17.35
N PRO A 79 -2.15 -0.29 17.40
CA PRO A 79 -2.90 0.06 18.59
C PRO A 79 -2.60 -0.98 19.69
N GLU A 80 -2.58 -0.53 20.95
CA GLU A 80 -2.37 -1.42 22.09
C GLU A 80 -3.46 -2.50 22.20
N ARG A 81 -4.68 -2.17 21.75
CA ARG A 81 -5.86 -3.04 21.73
C ARG A 81 -6.75 -2.68 20.55
N LEU A 82 -7.45 -3.67 19.98
CA LEU A 82 -8.52 -3.38 19.02
C LEU A 82 -9.73 -2.79 19.75
N PRO A 83 -10.45 -1.85 19.13
CA PRO A 83 -11.83 -1.62 19.52
C PRO A 83 -12.61 -2.92 19.30
N GLU A 84 -13.35 -3.36 20.31
CA GLU A 84 -14.25 -4.50 20.23
C GLU A 84 -15.69 -3.98 20.25
N PRO A 85 -16.50 -4.22 19.20
CA PRO A 85 -16.17 -4.99 17.98
C PRO A 85 -15.29 -4.20 16.99
N VAL A 86 -14.49 -4.93 16.21
CA VAL A 86 -13.80 -4.38 15.03
C VAL A 86 -14.86 -3.99 14.01
N TYR A 87 -15.11 -2.69 13.86
CA TYR A 87 -16.07 -2.17 12.90
C TYR A 87 -15.36 -1.58 11.70
N LEU A 88 -15.79 -1.98 10.50
CA LEU A 88 -15.44 -1.30 9.26
C LEU A 88 -16.68 -0.59 8.73
N PRO A 89 -16.55 0.60 8.12
CA PRO A 89 -17.69 1.32 7.58
C PRO A 89 -18.45 0.47 6.54
N PRO A 90 -19.80 0.45 6.56
CA PRO A 90 -20.64 -0.27 5.59
C PRO A 90 -20.29 0.04 4.14
N GLU A 91 -19.76 1.22 3.86
CA GLU A 91 -19.39 1.70 2.53
C GLU A 91 -18.21 0.92 1.94
N VAL A 92 -17.33 0.37 2.79
CA VAL A 92 -16.26 -0.57 2.41
C VAL A 92 -16.85 -1.92 1.96
N HIS A 93 -18.07 -2.23 2.39
CA HIS A 93 -18.79 -3.48 2.10
C HIS A 93 -19.80 -3.39 0.94
N THR A 94 -19.77 -2.32 0.15
CA THR A 94 -20.76 -2.08 -0.92
C THR A 94 -20.48 -2.86 -2.22
N ASN A 95 -21.50 -3.02 -3.08
CA ASN A 95 -21.52 -3.85 -4.30
C ASN A 95 -20.43 -3.59 -5.36
N HIS A 96 -19.67 -2.50 -5.24
CA HIS A 96 -18.49 -2.23 -6.07
C HIS A 96 -17.27 -2.18 -5.15
N PRO A 97 -16.68 -3.35 -4.82
CA PRO A 97 -15.69 -3.43 -3.76
C PRO A 97 -14.39 -2.76 -4.21
N ILE A 98 -14.12 -1.59 -3.65
CA ILE A 98 -12.79 -1.01 -3.63
C ILE A 98 -12.05 -1.69 -2.48
N THR A 99 -10.88 -2.26 -2.76
CA THR A 99 -10.07 -2.86 -1.71
C THR A 99 -9.45 -1.76 -0.86
N VAL A 100 -9.52 -1.87 0.47
CA VAL A 100 -8.79 -0.97 1.36
C VAL A 100 -7.45 -1.61 1.68
N LEU A 101 -6.37 -0.98 1.26
CA LEU A 101 -5.02 -1.42 1.53
C LEU A 101 -4.49 -0.76 2.79
N ILE A 102 -3.99 -1.57 3.71
CA ILE A 102 -3.33 -1.13 4.92
C ILE A 102 -1.83 -1.05 4.62
N GLU A 103 -1.26 0.15 4.73
CA GLU A 103 0.19 0.37 4.65
C GLU A 103 0.78 0.47 6.07
N LEU A 104 1.70 -0.45 6.39
CA LEU A 104 2.35 -0.52 7.70
C LEU A 104 3.49 0.48 7.78
N HIS A 105 3.31 1.60 8.51
CA HIS A 105 4.25 2.72 8.51
C HIS A 105 5.11 2.80 9.79
N HIS A 106 4.83 1.94 10.77
CA HIS A 106 5.62 1.83 12.00
C HIS A 106 6.41 0.51 12.04
N PRO A 107 7.69 0.51 12.44
CA PRO A 107 8.46 -0.73 12.59
C PRO A 107 7.84 -1.70 13.60
N ASN A 108 7.14 -1.21 14.63
CA ASN A 108 6.51 -2.09 15.63
C ASN A 108 5.37 -2.95 15.08
N TRP A 109 4.84 -2.67 13.88
CA TRP A 109 3.90 -3.60 13.23
C TRP A 109 4.51 -4.97 12.95
N LEU A 110 5.84 -5.04 12.90
CA LEU A 110 6.60 -6.26 12.68
C LEU A 110 6.75 -7.14 13.94
N LEU A 111 6.40 -6.61 15.12
CA LEU A 111 6.41 -7.40 16.35
C LEU A 111 5.33 -8.48 16.32
N ALA A 112 5.61 -9.66 16.87
CA ALA A 112 4.69 -10.81 16.84
C ALA A 112 3.28 -10.47 17.36
N SER A 113 3.17 -9.66 18.43
CA SER A 113 1.89 -9.22 18.97
C SER A 113 1.09 -8.33 18.01
N SER A 114 1.77 -7.47 17.24
CA SER A 114 1.15 -6.59 16.26
C SER A 114 0.77 -7.33 14.98
N LEU A 115 1.53 -8.37 14.60
CA LEU A 115 1.17 -9.24 13.49
C LEU A 115 -0.09 -10.05 13.79
N GLU A 116 -0.23 -10.58 15.02
CA GLU A 116 -1.46 -11.27 15.42
C GLU A 116 -2.66 -10.33 15.42
N LEU A 117 -2.47 -9.09 15.87
CA LEU A 117 -3.48 -8.04 15.78
C LEU A 117 -3.89 -7.77 14.31
N LEU A 118 -2.92 -7.63 13.42
CA LEU A 118 -3.14 -7.39 11.99
C LEU A 118 -3.90 -8.55 11.35
N ARG A 119 -3.54 -9.79 11.69
CA ARG A 119 -4.23 -11.00 11.22
C ARG A 119 -5.70 -10.96 11.60
N ARG A 120 -6.01 -10.63 12.86
CA ARG A 120 -7.41 -10.46 13.32
C ARG A 120 -8.15 -9.36 12.57
N ILE A 121 -7.49 -8.23 12.25
CA ILE A 121 -8.11 -7.16 11.45
C ILE A 121 -8.46 -7.68 10.05
N LEU A 122 -7.53 -8.37 9.39
CA LEU A 122 -7.71 -8.91 8.03
C LEU A 122 -8.78 -10.01 7.98
N ASP A 123 -8.81 -10.91 8.97
CA ASP A 123 -9.79 -12.00 9.08
C ASP A 123 -11.23 -11.46 9.21
N ASN A 124 -11.41 -10.31 9.85
CA ASN A 124 -12.72 -9.66 10.02
C ASN A 124 -13.10 -8.75 8.85
N GLY A 125 -12.20 -8.51 7.89
CA GLY A 125 -12.37 -7.55 6.81
C GLY A 125 -12.05 -8.15 5.45
N PRO A 126 -12.99 -8.81 4.76
CA PRO A 126 -12.72 -9.48 3.48
C PRO A 126 -12.25 -8.53 2.37
N HIS A 127 -12.52 -7.22 2.49
CA HIS A 127 -12.06 -6.16 1.57
C HIS A 127 -10.76 -5.46 2.03
N LEU A 128 -10.21 -5.84 3.18
CA LEU A 128 -8.93 -5.35 3.66
C LEU A 128 -7.81 -6.22 3.10
N ARG A 129 -6.78 -5.58 2.57
CA ARG A 129 -5.53 -6.23 2.14
C ARG A 129 -4.35 -5.37 2.54
N LEU A 130 -3.14 -5.86 2.32
CA LEU A 130 -1.94 -5.11 2.64
C LEU A 130 -1.37 -4.41 1.41
N LEU A 131 -0.80 -3.23 1.67
CA LEU A 131 0.23 -2.63 0.85
C LEU A 131 1.54 -2.77 1.61
N ILE A 132 2.48 -3.51 1.06
CA ILE A 132 3.78 -3.73 1.68
C ILE A 132 4.77 -2.73 1.08
N ASP A 133 5.50 -2.03 1.94
CA ASP A 133 6.54 -1.09 1.56
C ASP A 133 7.90 -1.66 1.97
N THR A 134 8.77 -1.88 0.99
CA THR A 134 10.10 -2.48 1.22
C THR A 134 10.99 -1.64 2.13
N GLY A 135 10.87 -0.30 2.11
CA GLY A 135 11.59 0.60 3.00
C GLY A 135 11.13 0.47 4.46
N GLN A 136 9.83 0.28 4.67
CA GLN A 136 9.29 0.04 6.02
C GLN A 136 9.72 -1.34 6.56
N ILE A 137 9.71 -2.38 5.72
CA ILE A 137 10.22 -3.71 6.11
C ILE A 137 11.71 -3.63 6.43
N HIS A 138 12.52 -3.01 5.56
CA HIS A 138 13.95 -2.84 5.79
C HIS A 138 14.24 -2.10 7.10
N ARG A 139 13.52 -1.00 7.37
CA ARG A 139 13.64 -0.26 8.62
C ARG A 139 13.25 -1.12 9.84
N GLY A 140 12.15 -1.85 9.74
CA GLY A 140 11.67 -2.69 10.84
C GLY A 140 12.63 -3.82 11.18
N GLN A 141 13.16 -4.55 10.19
CA GLN A 141 14.18 -5.58 10.41
C GLN A 141 15.47 -5.04 11.04
N ARG A 142 15.87 -3.81 10.70
CA ARG A 142 17.04 -3.17 11.33
C ARG A 142 16.82 -2.83 12.80
N LEU A 143 15.59 -2.52 13.18
CA LEU A 143 15.25 -2.15 14.56
C LEU A 143 14.94 -3.37 15.42
N HIS A 144 14.35 -4.41 14.82
CA HIS A 144 13.90 -5.62 15.48
C HIS A 144 14.42 -6.86 14.72
N PRO A 145 15.75 -7.11 14.72
CA PRO A 145 16.35 -8.20 13.92
C PRO A 145 15.94 -9.60 14.39
N ASP A 146 15.71 -9.76 15.70
CA ASP A 146 15.28 -11.02 16.30
C ASP A 146 13.78 -11.29 16.08
N ASP A 147 13.01 -10.23 15.83
CA ASP A 147 11.60 -10.31 15.42
C ASP A 147 11.50 -10.37 13.89
N SER A 148 12.36 -11.17 13.26
CA SER A 148 12.40 -11.31 11.80
C SER A 148 11.02 -11.71 11.31
N VAL A 149 10.33 -10.77 10.65
CA VAL A 149 9.00 -11.00 10.14
C VAL A 149 9.03 -12.11 9.12
N ALA A 150 8.04 -13.01 9.19
CA ALA A 150 7.72 -13.84 8.05
C ALA A 150 7.12 -12.93 6.97
N VAL A 151 8.00 -12.26 6.21
CA VAL A 151 7.63 -11.39 5.08
C VAL A 151 6.67 -12.12 4.13
N ASP A 152 6.82 -13.44 4.04
CA ASP A 152 5.90 -14.37 3.39
C ASP A 152 4.44 -14.25 3.86
N GLN A 153 4.19 -14.19 5.17
CA GLN A 153 2.84 -14.04 5.74
C GLN A 153 2.22 -12.69 5.38
N LEU A 154 3.03 -11.62 5.43
CA LEU A 154 2.58 -10.29 5.03
C LEU A 154 2.25 -10.26 3.54
N LEU A 155 3.08 -10.85 2.69
CA LEU A 155 2.87 -10.89 1.25
C LEU A 155 1.66 -11.75 0.84
N ALA A 156 1.36 -12.82 1.57
CA ALA A 156 0.15 -13.62 1.34
C ALA A 156 -1.14 -12.78 1.45
N ALA A 157 -1.14 -11.75 2.30
CA ALA A 157 -2.24 -10.80 2.45
C ALA A 157 -2.10 -9.54 1.58
N ALA A 158 -0.99 -9.36 0.87
CA ALA A 158 -0.70 -8.17 0.09
C ALA A 158 -1.43 -8.17 -1.25
N LYS A 159 -1.79 -6.96 -1.71
CA LYS A 159 -2.24 -6.69 -3.09
C LYS A 159 -1.29 -5.78 -3.84
N VAL A 160 -0.54 -4.97 -3.11
CA VAL A 160 0.43 -4.03 -3.67
C VAL A 160 1.75 -4.16 -2.89
N LEU A 161 2.85 -4.13 -3.63
CA LEU A 161 4.20 -3.97 -3.12
C LEU A 161 4.77 -2.64 -3.62
N HIS A 162 5.28 -1.80 -2.72
CA HIS A 162 6.08 -0.63 -3.04
C HIS A 162 7.57 -0.93 -2.88
N LEU A 163 8.30 -0.76 -3.98
CA LEU A 163 9.76 -0.69 -4.02
C LEU A 163 10.15 0.75 -3.65
N SER A 164 10.44 0.99 -2.37
CA SER A 164 10.59 2.32 -1.81
C SER A 164 12.07 2.67 -1.66
N ASP A 165 12.50 3.72 -2.34
CA ASP A 165 13.91 4.16 -2.39
C ASP A 165 14.03 5.60 -1.90
N ASP A 166 14.73 5.81 -0.79
CA ASP A 166 14.96 7.12 -0.18
C ASP A 166 16.20 7.86 -0.71
N GLY A 167 16.91 7.26 -1.67
CA GLY A 167 18.20 7.72 -2.14
C GLY A 167 19.31 6.71 -1.90
N THR A 168 19.14 5.80 -0.93
CA THR A 168 20.15 4.80 -0.56
C THR A 168 20.15 3.56 -1.46
N GLY A 169 19.15 3.40 -2.34
CA GLY A 169 19.02 2.25 -3.23
C GLY A 169 18.15 1.14 -2.64
N LEU A 170 18.09 0.00 -3.35
CA LEU A 170 17.20 -1.13 -3.01
C LEU A 170 17.96 -2.40 -2.60
N ASP A 171 19.26 -2.29 -2.32
CA ASP A 171 20.12 -3.46 -2.00
C ASP A 171 20.17 -3.78 -0.50
N GLY A 172 19.44 -3.04 0.34
CA GLY A 172 19.31 -3.36 1.76
C GLY A 172 18.56 -4.69 1.97
N ILE A 173 18.94 -5.44 3.00
CA ILE A 173 18.44 -6.82 3.24
C ILE A 173 16.91 -6.92 3.17
N GLY A 174 16.17 -6.08 3.92
CA GLY A 174 14.70 -6.09 3.85
C GLY A 174 14.08 -5.69 2.52
N HIS A 175 14.78 -4.93 1.67
CA HIS A 175 14.31 -4.69 0.30
C HIS A 175 14.45 -5.95 -0.54
N VAL A 176 15.64 -6.58 -0.49
CA VAL A 176 15.96 -7.80 -1.24
C VAL A 176 15.06 -8.96 -0.81
N ASP A 177 15.00 -9.27 0.48
CA ASP A 177 14.21 -10.38 1.03
C ASP A 177 12.73 -10.25 0.66
N THR A 178 12.18 -9.04 0.77
CA THR A 178 10.79 -8.76 0.42
C THR A 178 10.53 -8.89 -1.06
N ALA A 179 11.43 -8.37 -1.91
CA ALA A 179 11.29 -8.48 -3.36
C ALA A 179 11.38 -9.93 -3.83
N GLU A 180 12.35 -10.70 -3.34
CA GLU A 180 12.51 -12.11 -3.70
C GLU A 180 11.33 -12.95 -3.22
N CYS A 181 10.80 -12.67 -2.02
CA CYS A 181 9.57 -13.28 -1.54
C CYS A 181 8.38 -12.93 -2.43
N ALA A 182 8.26 -11.67 -2.85
CA ALA A 182 7.18 -11.24 -3.73
C ALA A 182 7.24 -11.91 -5.10
N VAL A 183 8.43 -12.13 -5.67
CA VAL A 183 8.60 -12.90 -6.92
C VAL A 183 8.04 -14.31 -6.76
N ARG A 184 8.37 -15.02 -5.67
CA ARG A 184 7.84 -16.37 -5.41
C ARG A 184 6.30 -16.40 -5.30
N HIS A 185 5.70 -15.39 -4.66
CA HIS A 185 4.24 -15.25 -4.60
C HIS A 185 3.64 -15.01 -6.00
N ILE A 186 4.26 -14.15 -6.81
CA ILE A 186 3.82 -13.88 -8.19
C ILE A 186 3.90 -15.15 -9.05
N ASP A 187 5.02 -15.89 -8.99
CA ASP A 187 5.24 -17.11 -9.77
C ASP A 187 4.27 -18.24 -9.38
N THR A 188 3.79 -18.25 -8.13
CA THR A 188 2.74 -19.18 -7.67
C THR A 188 1.32 -18.70 -8.00
N GLY A 189 1.18 -17.60 -8.76
CA GLY A 189 -0.09 -17.10 -9.28
C GLY A 189 -0.76 -16.04 -8.40
N HIS A 190 -0.10 -15.54 -7.35
CA HIS A 190 -0.63 -14.45 -6.54
C HIS A 190 -0.66 -13.15 -7.34
N ASN A 191 -1.83 -12.55 -7.49
CA ASN A 191 -1.97 -11.28 -8.20
C ASN A 191 -1.53 -10.12 -7.30
N LEU A 192 -0.26 -9.74 -7.43
CA LEU A 192 0.41 -8.67 -6.70
C LEU A 192 0.83 -7.55 -7.67
N GLU A 193 0.34 -6.33 -7.44
CA GLU A 193 0.81 -5.14 -8.14
C GLU A 193 2.14 -4.68 -7.54
N VAL A 194 3.17 -4.49 -8.37
CA VAL A 194 4.48 -3.97 -7.93
C VAL A 194 4.64 -2.55 -8.47
N ALA A 195 4.92 -1.61 -7.58
CA ALA A 195 5.10 -0.21 -7.92
C ALA A 195 6.37 0.35 -7.29
N PHE A 196 6.98 1.32 -7.96
CA PHE A 196 8.11 2.06 -7.43
C PHE A 196 7.65 3.30 -6.68
N GLU A 197 8.16 3.49 -5.47
CA GLU A 197 8.01 4.73 -4.71
C GLU A 197 9.39 5.39 -4.53
N TRP A 198 9.59 6.53 -5.17
CA TRP A 198 10.72 7.38 -4.83
C TRP A 198 10.39 8.12 -3.54
N THR A 199 11.28 8.11 -2.55
CA THR A 199 11.14 8.87 -1.30
C THR A 199 12.29 9.86 -1.02
N GLY A 200 13.32 9.91 -1.88
CA GLY A 200 14.49 10.77 -1.68
C GLY A 200 14.28 12.28 -1.83
N ARG A 201 15.32 13.08 -1.58
CA ARG A 201 15.19 14.54 -1.46
C ARG A 201 14.85 15.27 -2.78
N ASP A 202 15.49 14.89 -3.89
CA ASP A 202 15.25 15.51 -5.20
C ASP A 202 14.04 14.89 -5.89
N ARG A 203 12.94 15.64 -5.95
CA ARG A 203 11.65 15.22 -6.53
C ARG A 203 11.43 15.73 -7.96
N SER A 204 12.49 16.18 -8.64
CA SER A 204 12.38 16.62 -10.03
C SER A 204 11.90 15.46 -10.93
N PRO A 205 11.14 15.75 -12.01
CA PRO A 205 10.69 14.70 -12.93
C PRO A 205 11.84 13.87 -13.52
N ALA A 206 12.98 14.51 -13.80
CA ALA A 206 14.17 13.85 -14.32
C ALA A 206 14.72 12.82 -13.31
N GLN A 207 14.85 13.20 -12.04
CA GLN A 207 15.33 12.30 -11.00
C GLN A 207 14.34 11.16 -10.74
N CYS A 208 13.04 11.46 -10.63
CA CYS A 208 11.99 10.45 -10.47
C CYS A 208 12.02 9.42 -11.60
N LEU A 209 12.13 9.86 -12.85
CA LEU A 209 12.19 8.97 -14.02
C LEU A 209 13.49 8.14 -14.05
N HIS A 210 14.62 8.74 -13.68
CA HIS A 210 15.88 8.03 -13.57
C HIS A 210 15.79 6.92 -12.53
N ARG A 211 15.31 7.22 -11.31
CA ARG A 211 15.19 6.22 -10.23
C ARG A 211 14.15 5.15 -10.54
N TYR A 212 13.04 5.50 -11.19
CA TYR A 212 12.06 4.53 -11.68
C TYR A 212 12.70 3.52 -12.65
N ARG A 213 13.51 3.99 -13.62
CA ARG A 213 14.20 3.11 -14.57
C ARG A 213 15.22 2.20 -13.87
N SER A 214 15.97 2.73 -12.91
CA SER A 214 16.91 1.93 -12.11
C SER A 214 16.19 0.86 -11.29
N ALA A 215 15.09 1.21 -10.62
CA ALA A 215 14.27 0.27 -9.86
C ALA A 215 13.65 -0.83 -10.76
N LEU A 216 13.23 -0.47 -11.97
CA LEU A 216 12.72 -1.44 -12.95
C LEU A 216 13.81 -2.45 -13.36
N GLN A 217 15.02 -1.98 -13.67
CA GLN A 217 16.15 -2.86 -14.01
C GLN A 217 16.51 -3.78 -12.83
N TRP A 218 16.54 -3.21 -11.62
CA TRP A 218 16.79 -3.96 -10.39
C TRP A 218 15.74 -5.05 -10.18
N TRP A 219 14.45 -4.72 -10.30
CA TRP A 219 13.35 -5.68 -10.16
C TRP A 219 13.43 -6.82 -11.18
N GLN A 220 13.68 -6.49 -12.45
CA GLN A 220 13.87 -7.49 -13.51
C GLN A 220 15.02 -8.45 -13.21
N HIS A 221 16.14 -7.91 -12.71
CA HIS A 221 17.29 -8.72 -12.33
C HIS A 221 16.99 -9.63 -11.13
N ARG A 222 16.31 -9.12 -10.09
CA ARG A 222 15.86 -9.94 -8.94
C ARG A 222 14.94 -11.08 -9.39
N HIS A 223 13.96 -10.76 -10.24
CA HIS A 223 13.03 -11.75 -10.77
C HIS A 223 13.75 -12.88 -11.51
N GLN A 224 14.73 -12.54 -12.36
CA GLN A 224 15.54 -13.54 -13.07
C GLN A 224 16.38 -14.41 -12.14
N GLN A 225 16.92 -13.85 -11.05
CA GLN A 225 17.71 -14.62 -10.10
C GLN A 225 16.87 -15.64 -9.33
N VAL A 226 15.66 -15.24 -8.91
CA VAL A 226 14.76 -16.14 -8.17
C VAL A 226 14.18 -17.23 -9.04
N THR A 227 13.86 -16.95 -10.31
CA THR A 227 13.26 -17.95 -11.21
C THR A 227 14.27 -18.95 -11.79
N ASN A 228 15.54 -18.57 -11.88
CA ASN A 228 16.59 -19.41 -12.49
C ASN A 228 17.51 -20.10 -11.48
N GLY A 229 17.42 -19.76 -10.20
CA GLY A 229 18.18 -20.36 -9.10
C GLY A 229 17.40 -21.48 -8.43
#